data_AF-A0A835IGD4-F1
#
_entry.id   AF-A0A835IGD4-F1
#
_cell.length_a   1.000
_cell.length_b   1.000
_cell.length_c   1.000
_cell.angle_alpha   90.00
_cell.angle_beta   90.00
_cell.angle_gamma   90.00
#
_symmetry.space_group_name_H-M   'P 1'
#
loop_
_entity.id
_entity.type
_entity.pdbx_description
1 polymer ?
#
loop_
_entity_poly.entity_id
_entity_poly.type
_entity_poly.pdbx_seq_one_letter_code
_entity_poly.pdbx_strand_id
1 'polypeptide(L)'
;MDETDSSSVSRVCKPTKSGEKATQEVINLWKASGFSSLIIAAPELDTWSTLQDLLPLLSYSAPFAVYHQYLQPLTTCMHNLQVAKLAIGLQISEPWLREYQVLPSRTHPCMQMSAFGGYILSGIKICSTEAQQKPE
;
A
#
# COMPACT_ATOMS: atom_id res chain seq x y z
N MET A 1 -1.39 -11.40 -42.92
CA MET A 1 -2.12 -12.66 -42.68
C MET A 1 -1.20 -13.49 -41.79
N ASP A 2 -1.01 -13.03 -40.55
CA ASP A 2 -1.82 -13.37 -39.36
C ASP A 2 -1.28 -14.69 -38.78
N GLU A 3 -0.86 -14.82 -37.52
CA GLU A 3 -1.26 -14.18 -36.27
C GLU A 3 -0.06 -14.14 -35.30
N THR A 4 0.06 -13.06 -34.55
CA THR A 4 0.84 -12.97 -33.30
C THR A 4 0.12 -13.74 -32.20
N ASP A 5 0.71 -14.84 -31.74
CA ASP A 5 0.15 -15.67 -30.68
C ASP A 5 0.30 -14.96 -29.31
N SER A 6 -0.74 -14.21 -28.94
CA SER A 6 -0.89 -13.56 -27.65
C SER A 6 -1.09 -14.63 -26.57
N SER A 7 0.01 -15.06 -25.94
CA SER A 7 -0.06 -15.93 -24.77
C SER A 7 -0.55 -15.14 -23.55
N SER A 8 -1.88 -14.98 -23.46
CA SER A 8 -2.57 -14.62 -22.23
C SER A 8 -2.49 -15.80 -21.27
N VAL A 9 -1.35 -15.94 -20.60
CA VAL A 9 -1.17 -16.97 -19.57
C VAL A 9 -1.99 -16.55 -18.35
N SER A 10 -3.27 -16.97 -18.34
CA SER A 10 -4.11 -17.04 -17.16
C SER A 10 -3.50 -18.06 -16.19
N ARG A 11 -2.53 -17.61 -15.39
CA ARG A 11 -1.92 -18.45 -14.37
C ARG A 11 -2.91 -18.60 -13.24
N VAL A 12 -3.56 -19.75 -13.21
CA VAL A 12 -4.26 -20.25 -12.03
C VAL A 12 -3.24 -20.39 -10.91
N CYS A 13 -3.15 -19.37 -10.05
CA CYS A 13 -2.42 -19.46 -8.80
C CYS A 13 -3.23 -20.36 -7.86
N LYS A 14 -2.86 -21.64 -7.78
CA LYS A 14 -3.33 -22.50 -6.67
C LYS A 14 -3.00 -21.77 -5.37
N PRO A 15 -3.93 -21.62 -4.42
CA PRO A 15 -3.66 -20.92 -3.17
C PRO A 15 -2.60 -21.74 -2.41
N THR A 16 -1.39 -21.20 -2.34
CA THR A 16 -0.32 -21.73 -1.48
C THR A 16 -0.79 -21.64 -0.03
N LYS A 17 -0.46 -22.65 0.76
CA LYS A 17 -0.82 -22.67 2.19
C LYS A 17 -0.13 -21.48 2.87
N SER A 18 -0.89 -20.75 3.68
CA SER A 18 -0.38 -19.59 4.40
C SER A 18 0.84 -19.98 5.25
N GLY A 19 1.97 -19.27 5.08
CA GLY A 19 3.18 -19.46 5.88
C GLY A 19 4.27 -20.35 5.27
N GLU A 20 4.06 -20.96 4.10
CA GLU A 20 5.14 -21.64 3.38
C GLU A 20 6.14 -20.63 2.80
N LYS A 21 7.44 -20.91 2.94
CA LYS A 21 8.49 -20.09 2.34
C LYS A 21 8.37 -20.15 0.82
N ALA A 22 8.35 -18.99 0.17
CA ALA A 22 8.29 -18.91 -1.28
C ALA A 22 9.53 -19.55 -1.93
N THR A 23 9.31 -20.32 -2.99
CA THR A 23 10.39 -20.87 -3.82
C THR A 23 11.15 -19.73 -4.50
N GLN A 24 12.46 -19.90 -4.71
CA GLN A 24 13.33 -18.89 -5.32
C GLN A 24 12.84 -18.42 -6.71
N GLU A 25 12.24 -19.32 -7.49
CA GLU A 25 11.63 -19.02 -8.78
C GLU A 25 10.47 -18.00 -8.66
N VAL A 26 9.65 -18.16 -7.63
CA VAL A 26 8.51 -17.27 -7.35
C VAL A 26 9.00 -15.90 -6.90
N ILE A 27 10.06 -15.85 -6.09
CA ILE A 27 10.69 -14.60 -5.66
C ILE A 27 11.25 -13.84 -6.88
N ASN A 28 11.94 -14.54 -7.77
CA ASN A 28 12.48 -13.95 -8.99
C ASN A 28 11.36 -13.46 -9.92
N LEU A 29 10.24 -14.19 -9.97
CA LEU A 29 9.08 -13.77 -10.73
C LEU A 29 8.46 -12.49 -10.17
N TRP A 30 8.28 -12.39 -8.84
CA TRP A 30 7.76 -11.17 -8.22
C TRP A 30 8.66 -9.97 -8.42
N LYS A 31 9.99 -10.17 -8.39
CA LYS A 31 10.96 -9.12 -8.72
C LYS A 31 10.80 -8.62 -10.17
N ALA A 32 10.42 -9.50 -11.10
CA ALA A 32 10.19 -9.14 -12.50
C ALA A 32 8.82 -8.50 -12.75
N SER A 33 7.76 -8.97 -12.08
CA SER A 33 6.39 -8.47 -12.28
C SER A 33 6.03 -7.25 -11.43
N GLY A 34 6.73 -7.05 -10.32
CA GLY A 34 6.34 -6.14 -9.25
C GLY A 34 5.15 -6.66 -8.43
N PHE A 35 4.96 -6.09 -7.24
CA PHE A 35 3.80 -6.36 -6.37
C PHE A 35 2.59 -5.49 -6.75
N SER A 36 1.38 -6.04 -6.59
CA SER A 36 0.12 -5.36 -6.93
C SER A 36 -0.33 -4.33 -5.90
N SER A 37 0.08 -4.47 -4.64
CA SER A 37 -0.32 -3.59 -3.53
C SER A 37 0.69 -3.67 -2.39
N LEU A 38 0.85 -2.59 -1.62
CA LEU A 38 1.73 -2.53 -0.45
C LEU A 38 0.98 -2.01 0.78
N ILE A 39 1.14 -2.69 1.91
CA ILE A 39 0.62 -2.25 3.20
C ILE A 39 1.78 -2.24 4.18
N ILE A 40 2.00 -1.10 4.85
CA ILE A 40 3.02 -0.93 5.89
C ILE A 40 2.32 -0.63 7.20
N ALA A 41 2.57 -1.44 8.22
CA ALA A 41 2.07 -1.24 9.58
C ALA A 41 3.18 -1.55 10.59
N ALA A 42 4.23 -0.72 10.57
CA ALA A 42 5.40 -0.85 11.43
C ALA A 42 5.65 0.49 12.14
N PRO A 43 4.98 0.76 13.27
CA PRO A 43 5.04 2.05 13.95
C PRO A 43 6.40 2.33 14.61
N GLU A 44 7.24 1.32 14.84
CA GLU A 44 8.58 1.50 15.41
C GLU A 44 9.61 1.96 14.39
N LEU A 45 9.30 1.84 13.09
CA LEU A 45 10.24 2.12 12.00
C LEU A 45 9.89 3.42 11.29
N ASP A 46 10.90 4.10 10.75
CA ASP A 46 10.67 5.33 10.00
C ASP A 46 9.89 5.05 8.71
N THR A 47 8.77 5.77 8.57
CA THR A 47 7.80 5.60 7.47
C THR A 47 8.39 5.95 6.11
N TRP A 48 9.39 6.84 6.06
CA TRP A 48 9.97 7.28 4.80
C TRP A 48 11.02 6.29 4.29
N SER A 49 11.98 5.92 5.13
CA SER A 49 13.03 4.94 4.76
C SER A 49 12.44 3.60 4.30
N THR A 50 11.48 3.06 5.07
CA THR A 50 10.77 1.83 4.67
C THR A 50 10.07 1.95 3.34
N LEU A 51 9.41 3.08 3.10
CA LEU A 51 8.72 3.31 1.84
C LEU A 51 9.71 3.42 0.69
N GLN A 52 10.86 4.09 0.86
CA GLN A 52 11.90 4.16 -0.17
C GLN A 52 12.43 2.78 -0.58
N ASP A 53 12.60 1.86 0.37
CA ASP A 53 13.08 0.51 0.09
C ASP A 53 12.02 -0.38 -0.58
N LEU A 54 10.74 -0.20 -0.21
CA LEU A 54 9.64 -1.05 -0.66
C LEU A 54 8.95 -0.53 -1.93
N LEU A 55 8.95 0.78 -2.17
CA LEU A 55 8.29 1.40 -3.32
C LEU A 55 8.83 0.88 -4.67
N PRO A 56 10.14 0.62 -4.87
CA PRO A 56 10.65 0.03 -6.10
C PRO A 56 10.07 -1.35 -6.41
N LEU A 57 9.68 -2.11 -5.38
CA LEU A 57 9.14 -3.47 -5.54
C LEU A 57 7.69 -3.49 -6.04
N LEU A 58 6.95 -2.38 -5.90
CA LEU A 58 5.59 -2.26 -6.43
C LEU A 58 5.57 -2.13 -7.94
N SER A 59 4.53 -2.68 -8.57
CA SER A 59 4.21 -2.38 -9.95
C SER A 59 3.75 -0.91 -10.10
N TYR A 60 3.86 -0.36 -11.30
CA TYR A 60 3.32 0.97 -11.57
C TYR A 60 1.79 0.96 -11.46
N SER A 61 1.19 2.09 -11.07
CA SER A 61 -0.26 2.21 -10.82
C SER A 61 -0.79 1.36 -9.65
N ALA A 62 0.09 0.76 -8.85
CA ALA A 62 -0.31 -0.02 -7.68
C ALA A 62 -0.63 0.89 -6.48
N PRO A 63 -1.72 0.61 -5.73
CA PRO A 63 -2.03 1.32 -4.50
C PRO A 63 -1.11 0.90 -3.34
N PHE A 64 -0.84 1.84 -2.44
CA PHE A 64 -0.18 1.57 -1.18
C PHE A 64 -0.88 2.27 -0.02
N ALA A 65 -0.74 1.69 1.18
CA ALA A 65 -1.23 2.24 2.43
C ALA A 65 -0.18 2.12 3.53
N VAL A 66 0.06 3.20 4.26
CA VAL A 66 1.02 3.28 5.37
C VAL A 66 0.26 3.70 6.62
N TYR A 67 0.27 2.83 7.62
CA TYR A 67 -0.29 3.08 8.94
C TYR A 67 0.77 3.64 9.87
N HIS A 68 0.40 4.64 10.69
CA HIS A 68 1.23 5.11 11.79
C HIS A 68 0.38 5.69 12.92
N GLN A 69 0.83 5.54 14.17
CA GLN A 69 0.11 6.04 15.35
C GLN A 69 0.11 7.56 15.47
N TYR A 70 1.11 8.25 14.89
CA TYR A 70 1.21 9.70 14.90
C TYR A 70 1.06 10.27 13.49
N LEU A 71 0.39 11.42 13.39
CA LEU A 71 0.19 12.14 12.12
C LEU A 71 1.51 12.69 11.55
N GLN A 72 2.39 13.19 12.42
CA GLN A 72 3.57 13.94 12.02
C GLN A 72 4.51 13.15 11.08
N PRO A 73 4.86 11.86 11.32
CA PRO A 73 5.64 11.07 10.37
C PRO A 73 4.94 10.87 9.02
N LEU A 74 3.62 10.66 9.00
CA LEU A 74 2.87 10.50 7.75
C LEU A 74 2.83 11.79 6.93
N THR A 75 2.67 12.95 7.58
CA THR A 75 2.70 14.24 6.89
C THR A 75 4.07 14.50 6.27
N THR A 76 5.16 14.21 6.99
CA THR A 76 6.53 14.30 6.45
C THR A 76 6.73 13.35 5.27
N CYS A 77 6.28 12.10 5.40
CA CYS A 77 6.35 11.10 4.33
C CYS A 77 5.54 11.53 3.10
N MET A 78 4.32 12.03 3.30
CA MET A 78 3.47 12.58 2.24
C MET A 78 4.15 13.74 1.51
N HIS A 79 4.77 14.66 2.24
CA HIS A 79 5.52 15.76 1.64
C HIS A 79 6.69 15.25 0.79
N ASN A 80 7.49 14.32 1.32
CA ASN A 80 8.61 13.74 0.58
C ASN A 80 8.16 13.01 -0.70
N LEU A 81 7.02 12.30 -0.66
CA LEU A 81 6.43 11.65 -1.83
C LEU A 81 5.98 12.66 -2.90
N GLN A 82 5.44 13.82 -2.48
CA GLN A 82 5.06 14.91 -3.39
C GLN A 82 6.29 15.55 -4.03
N VAL A 83 7.32 15.84 -3.24
CA VAL A 83 8.60 16.42 -3.73
C VAL A 83 9.27 15.48 -4.73
N ALA A 84 9.34 14.19 -4.42
CA ALA A 84 9.94 13.18 -5.27
C ALA A 84 9.07 12.77 -6.47
N LYS A 85 7.80 13.23 -6.53
CA LYS A 85 6.82 12.87 -7.57
C LYS A 85 6.72 11.35 -7.79
N LEU A 86 6.68 10.59 -6.69
CA LEU A 86 6.65 9.12 -6.74
C LEU A 86 5.24 8.54 -6.65
N ALA A 87 4.28 9.33 -6.17
CA ALA A 87 2.90 8.91 -5.96
C ALA A 87 1.89 10.02 -6.23
N ILE A 88 0.67 9.63 -6.55
CA ILE A 88 -0.48 10.52 -6.76
C ILE A 88 -1.65 10.10 -5.85
N GLY A 89 -2.64 10.98 -5.72
CA GLY A 89 -3.82 10.71 -4.90
C GLY A 89 -3.50 10.50 -3.43
N LEU A 90 -2.43 11.15 -2.94
CA LEU A 90 -1.99 11.04 -1.55
C LEU A 90 -3.06 11.62 -0.62
N GLN A 91 -3.54 10.80 0.30
CA GLN A 91 -4.56 11.16 1.27
C GLN A 91 -4.18 10.60 2.64
N ILE A 92 -4.29 11.43 3.68
CA ILE A 92 -4.25 10.97 5.06
C ILE A 92 -5.68 10.86 5.58
N SER A 93 -6.00 9.74 6.21
CA SER A 93 -7.31 9.48 6.81
C SER A 93 -7.17 8.97 8.24
N GLU A 94 -8.13 9.34 9.09
CA GLU A 94 -8.26 8.87 10.47
C GLU A 94 -9.56 8.06 10.59
N PRO A 95 -9.50 6.77 10.96
CA PRO A 95 -10.70 5.98 11.20
C PRO A 95 -11.31 6.32 12.56
N TRP A 96 -12.58 6.75 12.57
CA TRP A 96 -13.35 6.97 13.79
C TRP A 96 -14.30 5.79 14.01
N LEU A 97 -14.15 5.08 15.13
CA LEU A 97 -15.00 3.97 15.53
C LEU A 97 -15.73 4.33 16.83
N ARG A 98 -17.05 4.09 16.88
CA ARG A 98 -17.85 4.26 18.08
C ARG A 98 -18.74 3.04 18.29
N GLU A 99 -18.53 2.36 19.41
CA GLU A 99 -19.35 1.22 19.82
C GLU A 99 -20.67 1.70 20.42
N TYR A 100 -21.76 0.98 20.11
CA TYR A 100 -23.10 1.25 20.62
C TYR A 100 -23.62 0.03 21.37
N GLN A 101 -24.15 0.26 22.57
CA GLN A 101 -24.94 -0.74 23.28
C GLN A 101 -26.36 -0.73 22.73
N VAL A 102 -26.85 -1.88 22.26
CA VAL A 102 -28.22 -2.04 21.73
C VAL A 102 -28.98 -3.04 22.61
N LEU A 103 -29.67 -2.51 23.62
CA LEU A 103 -30.58 -3.25 24.48
C LEU A 103 -31.95 -2.56 24.48
N PRO A 104 -33.06 -3.29 24.70
CA PRO A 104 -34.39 -2.69 24.79
C PRO A 104 -34.39 -1.49 25.76
N SER A 105 -34.81 -0.32 25.26
CA SER A 105 -34.86 0.95 26.01
C SER A 105 -33.52 1.44 26.61
N ARG A 106 -32.37 0.88 26.20
CA ARG A 106 -31.04 1.30 26.67
C ARG A 106 -30.03 1.44 25.53
N THR A 107 -30.47 2.01 24.40
CA THR A 107 -29.58 2.27 23.26
C THR A 107 -28.76 3.53 23.48
N HIS A 108 -27.45 3.37 23.64
CA HIS A 108 -26.52 4.48 23.83
C HIS A 108 -25.09 4.08 23.41
N PRO A 109 -24.22 5.05 23.03
CA PRO A 109 -22.80 4.78 22.86
C PRO A 109 -22.16 4.25 24.14
N CYS A 110 -21.18 3.35 24.01
CA CYS A 110 -20.35 2.96 25.14
C CYS A 110 -19.63 4.20 25.71
N MET A 111 -19.73 4.42 27.03
CA MET A 111 -19.17 5.62 27.66
C MET A 111 -17.64 5.61 27.78
N GLN A 112 -17.03 4.42 27.83
CA GLN A 112 -15.58 4.26 27.86
C GLN A 112 -15.15 3.56 26.56
N MET A 113 -14.41 4.26 25.71
CA MET A 113 -13.93 3.75 24.43
C MET A 113 -12.54 4.27 24.09
N SER A 114 -11.81 3.57 23.22
CA SER A 114 -10.63 4.14 22.59
C SER A 114 -11.06 5.26 21.65
N ALA A 115 -10.53 6.46 21.86
CA ALA A 115 -10.83 7.62 21.03
C ALA A 115 -9.99 7.66 19.73
N PHE A 116 -8.95 6.83 19.63
CA PHE A 116 -7.92 6.98 18.61
C PHE A 116 -7.45 5.63 18.08
N GLY A 117 -7.47 5.48 16.75
CA GLY A 117 -7.11 4.27 16.04
C GLY A 117 -5.85 4.39 15.18
N GLY A 118 -5.14 5.52 15.22
CA GLY A 118 -4.02 5.82 14.33
C GLY A 118 -4.43 6.55 13.05
N TYR A 119 -3.46 6.75 12.16
CA TYR A 119 -3.65 7.43 10.88
C TYR A 119 -3.17 6.55 9.73
N ILE A 120 -3.77 6.71 8.56
CA ILE A 120 -3.44 5.97 7.34
C ILE A 120 -3.13 6.96 6.22
N LEU A 121 -1.93 6.89 5.66
CA LEU A 121 -1.55 7.53 4.40
C LEU A 121 -1.77 6.54 3.25
N SER A 122 -2.64 6.88 2.30
CA SER A 122 -2.88 6.09 1.10
C SER A 122 -2.47 6.86 -0.16
N GLY A 123 -2.04 6.13 -1.19
CA GLY A 123 -1.74 6.71 -2.50
C GLY A 123 -1.54 5.67 -3.57
N ILE A 124 -1.31 6.12 -4.81
CA ILE A 124 -1.04 5.27 -5.97
C ILE A 124 0.36 5.57 -6.48
N LYS A 125 1.18 4.53 -6.65
CA LYS A 125 2.54 4.66 -7.21
C LYS A 125 2.46 5.08 -8.69
N ILE A 126 3.28 6.05 -9.08
CA ILE A 126 3.43 6.46 -10.48
C ILE A 126 4.76 6.01 -11.08
N CYS A 127 4.81 6.00 -12.41
CA CYS A 127 6.04 5.80 -13.15
C CYS A 127 6.76 7.14 -13.32
N SER A 128 8.03 7.20 -12.93
CA SER A 128 8.88 8.37 -13.15
C SER A 128 9.30 8.43 -14.62
N THR A 129 8.76 9.38 -15.39
CA THR A 129 8.99 9.51 -16.85
C THR A 129 10.38 10.03 -17.23
N GLU A 130 11.31 10.19 -16.29
CA GLU A 130 12.64 10.73 -16.56
C GLU A 130 13.56 9.75 -17.33
N ALA A 131 13.15 8.49 -17.50
CA ALA A 131 13.90 7.48 -18.27
C ALA A 131 13.64 7.52 -19.80
N GLN A 132 12.80 8.42 -20.31
CA GLN A 132 12.39 8.46 -21.73
C GLN A 132 12.89 9.67 -22.53
N GLN A 133 13.66 10.60 -21.94
CA GLN A 133 14.31 11.67 -22.70
C GLN A 133 15.73 11.24 -23.12
N LYS A 134 15.81 10.38 -24.15
CA LYS A 134 17.01 10.29 -24.97
C LYS A 134 16.89 11.40 -26.03
N PRO A 135 17.69 12.47 -25.99
CA PRO A 135 17.71 13.44 -27.08
C PRO A 135 18.28 12.74 -28.32
N GLU A 136 17.54 12.84 -29.42
CA GLU A 136 18.00 12.57 -30.79
C GLU A 136 19.02 13.64 -31.22
#